data_AF-A0AAP5N1F0-F1
#
_entry.id   AF-A0AAP5N1F0-F1
#
_cell.length_a   1.000
_cell.length_b   1.000
_cell.length_c   1.000
_cell.angle_alpha   90.00
_cell.angle_beta   90.00
_cell.angle_gamma   90.00
#
_symmetry.space_group_name_H-M   'P 1'
#
loop_
_entity.id
_entity.type
_entity.pdbx_description
1 polymer ?
#
loop_
_entity_poly.entity_id
_entity_poly.type
_entity_poly.pdbx_seq_one_letter_code
_entity_poly.pdbx_strand_id
1 'polypeptide(L)'
;MHAHFQSEFDALMKKAAELLTGDSSEEMVNKIKIWSMYQHIHKIMPALTSHWNQTHPDSKSEMRKLFEEIRDLNQQFKAQSETDKQQE
;
A
#
# COMPACT_ATOMS: atom_id res chain seq x y z
N MET A 1 -3.79 19.80 -15.84
CA MET A 1 -2.70 18.83 -15.60
C MET A 1 -1.54 19.18 -16.51
N HIS A 2 -0.31 19.17 -16.01
CA HIS A 2 0.89 19.26 -16.85
C HIS A 2 1.08 17.98 -17.66
N ALA A 3 1.76 18.06 -18.81
CA ALA A 3 1.91 16.99 -19.80
C ALA A 3 2.45 15.66 -19.22
N HIS A 4 3.26 15.73 -18.16
CA HIS A 4 3.91 14.56 -17.56
C HIS A 4 3.36 14.15 -16.19
N PHE A 5 2.27 14.77 -15.73
CA PHE A 5 1.75 14.53 -14.38
C PHE A 5 1.49 13.05 -14.08
N GLN A 6 0.84 12.34 -15.00
CA GLN A 6 0.49 10.93 -14.79
C GLN A 6 1.74 10.05 -14.65
N SER A 7 2.73 10.24 -15.52
CA SER A 7 3.98 9.48 -15.47
C SER A 7 4.82 9.80 -14.23
N GLU A 8 4.86 11.06 -13.82
CA GLU A 8 5.56 11.49 -12.59
C GLU A 8 4.89 10.91 -11.35
N PHE A 9 3.56 10.89 -11.32
CA PHE A 9 2.80 10.28 -10.23
C PHE A 9 2.98 8.76 -10.18
N ASP A 10 3.00 8.09 -11.34
CA ASP A 10 3.26 6.65 -11.38
C ASP A 10 4.69 6.30 -10.95
N ALA A 11 5.68 7.17 -11.25
CA ALA A 11 7.03 7.03 -10.71
C ALA A 11 7.09 7.18 -9.18
N LEU A 12 6.35 8.14 -8.62
CA LEU A 12 6.18 8.28 -7.17
C LEU A 12 5.59 7.01 -6.55
N MET A 13 4.54 6.45 -7.16
CA MET A 13 3.87 5.25 -6.65
C MET A 13 4.76 4.01 -6.73
N LYS A 14 5.55 3.85 -7.81
CA LYS A 14 6.57 2.80 -7.91
C LYS A 14 7.59 2.90 -6.79
N LYS A 15 8.09 4.12 -6.52
CA LYS A 15 9.06 4.31 -5.44
C LYS A 15 8.45 4.08 -4.06
N ALA A 16 7.20 4.46 -3.86
CA ALA A 16 6.49 4.19 -2.61
C ALA A 16 6.33 2.69 -2.36
N ALA A 17 5.96 1.91 -3.39
CA ALA A 17 5.86 0.46 -3.28
C ALA A 17 7.21 -0.19 -2.93
N GLU A 18 8.28 0.22 -3.60
CA GLU A 18 9.64 -0.25 -3.34
C GLU A 18 10.07 0.06 -1.90
N LEU A 19 9.89 1.30 -1.42
CA LEU A 19 10.31 1.68 -0.07
C LEU A 19 9.47 1.06 1.05
N LEU A 20 8.23 0.67 0.74
CA LEU A 20 7.34 0.04 1.71
C LEU A 20 7.49 -1.49 1.75
N THR A 21 7.80 -2.13 0.63
CA THR A 21 7.69 -3.59 0.51
C THR A 21 8.92 -4.26 -0.09
N GLY A 22 9.85 -3.50 -0.64
CA GLY A 22 10.94 -4.01 -1.47
C GLY A 22 10.52 -4.36 -2.91
N ASP A 23 9.23 -4.23 -3.27
CA ASP A 23 8.70 -4.58 -4.59
C ASP A 23 8.12 -3.35 -5.31
N SER A 24 8.54 -3.13 -6.57
CA SER A 24 8.06 -2.07 -7.46
C SER A 24 7.25 -2.59 -8.65
N SER A 25 6.78 -3.84 -8.61
CA SER A 25 5.93 -4.45 -9.61
C SER A 25 4.63 -3.67 -9.79
N GLU A 26 4.02 -3.75 -10.98
CA GLU A 26 2.73 -3.11 -11.23
C GLU A 26 1.63 -3.64 -10.30
N GLU A 27 1.68 -4.93 -9.97
CA GLU A 27 0.79 -5.55 -8.99
C GLU A 27 0.93 -4.89 -7.61
N MET A 28 2.17 -4.74 -7.12
CA MET A 28 2.41 -4.11 -5.82
C MET A 28 1.99 -2.64 -5.80
N VAL A 29 2.27 -1.91 -6.89
CA VAL A 29 1.79 -0.53 -7.03
C VAL A 29 0.27 -0.45 -6.93
N ASN A 30 -0.47 -1.38 -7.56
CA ASN A 30 -1.92 -1.42 -7.47
C ASN A 30 -2.41 -1.75 -6.05
N LYS A 31 -1.76 -2.70 -5.37
CA LYS A 31 -2.01 -3.02 -3.96
C LYS A 31 -1.83 -1.80 -3.05
N ILE A 32 -0.73 -1.05 -3.21
CA ILE A 32 -0.46 0.18 -2.45
C ILE A 32 -1.50 1.28 -2.77
N LYS A 33 -1.93 1.44 -4.03
CA LYS A 33 -3.00 2.38 -4.40
C LYS A 33 -4.31 2.06 -3.67
N ILE A 34 -4.74 0.79 -3.68
CA ILE A 34 -5.95 0.34 -2.99
C ILE A 34 -5.84 0.54 -1.47
N TRP A 35 -4.75 0.06 -0.88
CA TRP A 35 -4.49 0.15 0.55
C TRP A 35 -4.47 1.59 1.06
N SER A 36 -3.71 2.46 0.39
CA SER A 36 -3.55 3.88 0.79
C SER A 36 -4.86 4.65 0.62
N MET A 37 -5.62 4.39 -0.45
CA MET A 37 -6.91 5.03 -0.65
C MET A 37 -7.92 4.59 0.41
N TYR A 38 -8.01 3.28 0.69
CA TYR A 38 -8.91 2.78 1.73
C TYR A 38 -8.55 3.37 3.11
N GLN A 39 -7.27 3.40 3.47
CA GLN A 39 -6.80 4.03 4.70
C GLN A 39 -7.15 5.52 4.77
N HIS A 40 -6.97 6.24 3.66
CA HIS A 40 -7.32 7.64 3.59
C HIS A 40 -8.82 7.85 3.84
N ILE A 41 -9.70 7.12 3.12
CA ILE A 41 -11.15 7.18 3.31
C ILE A 41 -11.53 6.84 4.75
N HIS A 42 -10.95 5.79 5.32
CA HIS A 42 -11.24 5.40 6.70
C HIS A 42 -10.91 6.51 7.70
N LYS A 43 -9.81 7.25 7.48
CA LYS A 43 -9.39 8.37 8.32
C LYS A 43 -10.30 9.60 8.18
N ILE A 44 -10.74 9.94 6.97
CA ILE A 44 -11.53 11.16 6.72
C ILE A 44 -13.04 10.95 6.82
N MET A 45 -13.52 9.73 6.56
CA MET A 45 -14.94 9.36 6.47
C MET A 45 -15.17 7.94 7.05
N PRO A 46 -14.97 7.74 8.36
CA PRO A 46 -15.11 6.41 8.99
C PRO A 46 -16.52 5.84 8.85
N ALA A 47 -17.55 6.68 8.82
CA ALA A 47 -18.94 6.25 8.61
C ALA A 47 -19.14 5.60 7.23
N LEU A 48 -18.51 6.15 6.18
CA LEU A 48 -18.57 5.60 4.82
C LEU A 48 -17.89 4.23 4.76
N THR A 49 -16.67 4.13 5.29
CA THR A 49 -15.95 2.86 5.35
C THR A 49 -16.68 1.82 6.20
N SER A 50 -17.31 2.23 7.31
CA SER A 50 -18.12 1.35 8.16
C SER A 50 -19.33 0.79 7.41
N HIS A 51 -20.07 1.66 6.71
CA HIS A 51 -21.21 1.24 5.90
C HIS A 51 -20.78 0.27 4.79
N TRP A 52 -19.74 0.62 4.02
CA TRP A 52 -19.19 -0.23 2.97
C TRP A 52 -18.73 -1.59 3.50
N ASN A 53 -18.10 -1.62 4.67
CA ASN A 53 -17.67 -2.86 5.34
C ASN A 53 -18.84 -3.76 5.77
N GLN A 54 -20.01 -3.20 6.04
CA GLN A 54 -21.21 -3.96 6.39
C GLN A 54 -21.91 -4.50 5.14
N THR A 55 -21.88 -3.74 4.04
CA THR A 55 -22.51 -4.14 2.77
C THR A 55 -21.62 -5.08 1.93
N HIS A 56 -20.30 -5.10 2.18
CA HIS A 56 -19.31 -5.92 1.45
C HIS A 56 -18.37 -6.69 2.40
N PRO A 57 -18.87 -7.74 3.11
CA PRO A 57 -18.09 -8.47 4.10
C PRO A 57 -16.87 -9.22 3.50
N ASP A 58 -16.99 -9.74 2.28
CA ASP A 58 -15.89 -10.45 1.61
C ASP A 58 -14.77 -9.48 1.22
N SER A 59 -15.12 -8.34 0.61
CA SER A 59 -14.15 -7.29 0.27
C SER A 59 -13.49 -6.69 1.51
N LYS A 60 -14.20 -6.58 2.64
CA LYS A 60 -13.59 -6.23 3.94
C LYS A 60 -12.54 -7.26 4.36
N SER A 61 -12.82 -8.56 4.16
CA SER A 61 -11.85 -9.62 4.46
C SER A 61 -10.63 -9.55 3.54
N GLU A 62 -10.81 -9.24 2.26
CA GLU A 62 -9.71 -9.03 1.32
C GLU A 62 -8.85 -7.82 1.71
N MET A 63 -9.49 -6.71 2.09
CA MET A 63 -8.76 -5.55 2.60
C MET A 63 -7.92 -5.92 3.82
N ARG A 64 -8.44 -6.69 4.78
CA ARG A 64 -7.66 -7.16 5.94
C ARG A 64 -6.42 -7.97 5.52
N LYS A 65 -6.57 -8.91 4.59
CA LYS A 65 -5.44 -9.68 4.05
C LYS A 65 -4.40 -8.77 3.40
N LEU A 66 -4.85 -7.75 2.65
CA LEU A 66 -3.96 -6.76 2.05
C LEU A 66 -3.19 -5.94 3.11
N PHE A 67 -3.83 -5.57 4.24
CA PHE A 67 -3.14 -4.92 5.36
C PHE A 67 -2.05 -5.79 5.95
N GLU A 68 -2.35 -7.08 6.17
CA GLU A 68 -1.41 -8.04 6.72
C GLU A 68 -0.24 -8.28 5.77
N GLU A 69 -0.52 -8.49 4.48
CA GLU A 69 0.50 -8.66 3.43
C GLU A 69 1.48 -7.47 3.39
N ILE A 70 0.96 -6.24 3.30
CA ILE A 70 1.82 -5.04 3.24
C ILE A 70 2.62 -4.87 4.54
N ARG A 71 2.03 -5.15 5.70
CA ARG A 71 2.73 -5.06 6.99
C ARG A 71 3.87 -6.07 7.04
N ASP A 72 3.61 -7.32 6.66
CA ASP A 72 4.58 -8.40 6.76
C ASP A 72 5.74 -8.16 5.77
N LEU A 73 5.45 -7.71 4.55
CA LEU A 73 6.47 -7.28 3.58
C LEU A 73 7.32 -6.11 4.11
N ASN A 74 6.69 -5.11 4.73
CA ASN A 74 7.43 -3.97 5.31
C ASN A 74 8.37 -4.40 6.43
N GLN A 75 7.92 -5.31 7.30
CA GLN A 75 8.73 -5.85 8.37
C GLN A 75 9.92 -6.66 7.83
N GLN A 76 9.68 -7.52 6.84
CA GLN A 76 10.73 -8.31 6.19
C GLN A 76 11.76 -7.41 5.51
N PHE A 77 11.32 -6.40 4.75
CA PHE A 77 12.20 -5.47 4.06
C PHE A 77 13.06 -4.65 5.04
N LYS A 78 12.46 -4.17 6.14
CA LYS A 78 13.20 -3.48 7.19
C LYS A 78 14.25 -4.37 7.85
N ALA A 79 13.88 -5.60 8.23
CA ALA A 79 14.81 -6.55 8.82
C ALA A 79 16.00 -6.88 7.88
N GLN A 80 15.73 -7.06 6.59
CA GLN A 80 16.78 -7.28 5.59
C GLN A 80 17.71 -6.07 5.45
N SER A 81 17.14 -4.87 5.28
CA SER A 81 17.93 -3.65 5.12
C SER A 81 18.73 -3.25 6.37
N GLU A 82 18.33 -3.69 7.56
CA GLU A 82 19.13 -3.55 8.78
C GLU A 82 20.26 -4.57 8.84
N THR A 83 20.05 -5.79 8.34
CA THR A 83 21.07 -6.86 8.27
C THR A 83 22.16 -6.49 7.28
N ASP A 84 21.81 -5.96 6.10
CA ASP A 84 22.77 -5.57 5.06
C ASP A 84 23.69 -4.44 5.52
N LYS A 85 23.17 -3.49 6.32
CA LYS A 85 23.95 -2.38 6.89
C LYS A 85 24.95 -2.79 7.97
N GLN A 86 24.81 -3.98 8.56
CA GLN A 86 25.72 -4.49 9.60
C GLN A 86 26.86 -5.35 9.02
N GLN A 87 26.80 -5.67 7.73
CA GLN A 87 27.81 -6.47 7.01
C GLN A 87 28.75 -5.63 6.14
N GLU A 88 28.49 -4.31 6.00
CA GLU A 88 29.39 -3.29 5.43
C GLU A 88 30.25 -2.62 6.51
#